data_AF-A0A4Y2X177-F1
#
_entry.id   AF-A0A4Y2X177-F1
#
_cell.length_a   1.000
_cell.length_b   1.000
_cell.length_c   1.000
_cell.angle_alpha   90.00
_cell.angle_beta   90.00
_cell.angle_gamma   90.00
#
_symmetry.space_group_name_H-M   'P 1'
#
loop_
_entity.id
_entity.type
_entity.pdbx_description
1 polymer ?
#
loop_
_entity_poly.entity_id
_entity_poly.type
_entity_poly.pdbx_seq_one_letter_code
_entity_poly.pdbx_strand_id
1 'polypeptide(L)'
;MPCKCSVPACRGNYDESTKVAVFSFPNDERLREKWLHAIPRTDFKITKNSKVCEKHFKDSEVLRNSTFYNEKTGETISAPMKRPKLKENVVPSTFPGCPSYMSSSSAIRESPSNKRQRLEQEQIDLAVEESMNMN
;
A
#
# COMPACT_ATOMS: atom_id res chain seq x y z
N MET A 1 23.65 14.11 1.53
CA MET A 1 23.69 12.84 0.79
C MET A 1 22.26 12.50 0.37
N PRO A 2 21.93 12.48 -0.93
CA PRO A 2 20.58 12.16 -1.37
C PRO A 2 20.15 10.81 -0.82
N CYS A 3 18.96 10.76 -0.21
CA CYS A 3 18.42 9.50 0.32
C CYS A 3 17.98 8.63 -0.86
N LYS A 4 18.86 7.73 -1.32
CA LYS A 4 18.59 6.81 -2.43
C LYS A 4 17.40 5.90 -2.14
N CYS A 5 16.66 5.52 -3.18
CA CYS A 5 15.55 4.58 -3.06
C CYS A 5 16.04 3.27 -2.45
N SER A 6 15.27 2.73 -1.51
CA SER A 6 15.60 1.50 -0.77
C SER A 6 15.32 0.23 -1.57
N VAL A 7 14.50 0.36 -2.62
CA VAL A 7 14.12 -0.74 -3.53
C VAL A 7 15.33 -1.15 -4.39
N PRO A 8 15.69 -2.44 -4.41
CA PRO A 8 16.80 -2.94 -5.22
C PRO A 8 16.65 -2.56 -6.70
N ALA A 9 17.79 -2.31 -7.37
CA ALA A 9 17.89 -1.89 -8.77
C ALA A 9 17.15 -0.59 -9.16
N CYS A 10 16.45 0.07 -8.23
CA CYS A 10 15.80 1.34 -8.51
C CYS A 10 16.83 2.47 -8.61
N ARG A 11 16.84 3.15 -9.76
CA ARG A 11 17.61 4.38 -10.01
C ARG A 11 16.76 5.64 -10.04
N GLY A 12 15.50 5.53 -9.59
CA GLY A 12 14.49 6.56 -9.79
C GLY A 12 14.83 7.95 -9.24
N ASN A 13 15.64 8.02 -8.18
CA ASN A 13 16.03 9.25 -7.50
C ASN A 13 17.55 9.44 -7.38
N TYR A 14 18.31 8.82 -8.30
CA TYR A 14 19.78 8.87 -8.27
C TYR A 14 20.30 10.10 -9.03
N ASP A 15 19.61 10.51 -10.09
CA ASP A 15 20.01 11.63 -10.95
C ASP A 15 19.24 12.90 -10.58
N GLU A 16 19.93 14.05 -10.52
CA GLU A 16 19.32 15.35 -10.18
C GLU A 16 18.29 15.83 -11.22
N SER A 17 18.38 15.32 -12.45
CA SER A 17 17.46 15.62 -13.55
C SER A 17 16.07 15.02 -13.33
N THR A 18 15.98 13.88 -12.63
CA THR A 18 14.71 13.18 -12.40
C THR A 18 14.19 13.47 -11.00
N LYS A 19 13.40 14.53 -10.87
CA LYS A 19 12.72 14.88 -9.62
C LYS A 19 11.54 13.95 -9.37
N VAL A 20 11.79 12.78 -8.77
CA VAL A 20 10.74 11.92 -8.23
C VAL A 20 10.45 12.25 -6.77
N ALA A 21 9.18 12.16 -6.38
CA ALA A 21 8.83 12.20 -4.97
C ALA A 21 9.39 10.96 -4.24
N VAL A 22 9.82 11.17 -2.99
CA VAL A 22 10.35 10.11 -2.12
C VAL A 22 9.63 10.14 -0.78
N PHE A 23 9.31 8.95 -0.28
CA PHE A 23 8.52 8.76 0.92
C PHE A 23 9.34 8.03 1.99
N SER A 24 9.17 8.46 3.24
CA SER A 24 9.73 7.76 4.40
C SER A 24 8.96 6.46 4.66
N PHE A 25 9.62 5.51 5.32
CA PHE A 25 8.89 4.40 5.92
C PHE A 25 7.87 4.92 6.93
N PRO A 26 6.68 4.31 7.01
CA PRO A 26 5.65 4.66 7.98
C PRO A 26 6.15 4.54 9.43
N ASN A 27 5.59 5.38 10.30
CA ASN A 27 5.79 5.23 11.76
C ASN A 27 4.96 4.07 12.32
N ASP A 28 3.80 3.79 11.70
CA ASP A 28 2.98 2.63 12.03
C ASP A 28 3.75 1.34 11.78
N GLU A 29 3.89 0.53 12.82
CA GLU A 29 4.72 -0.68 12.81
C GLU A 29 4.18 -1.72 11.83
N ARG A 30 2.86 -1.93 11.80
CA ARG A 30 2.23 -2.93 10.93
C ARG A 30 2.38 -2.56 9.46
N LEU A 31 2.19 -1.28 9.12
CA LEU A 31 2.37 -0.81 7.75
C LEU A 31 3.85 -0.81 7.35
N ARG A 32 4.75 -0.48 8.28
CA ARG A 32 6.20 -0.57 8.06
C ARG A 32 6.65 -2.00 7.79
N GLU A 33 6.13 -2.98 8.52
CA GLU A 33 6.38 -4.42 8.26
C GLU A 33 5.87 -4.84 6.88
N LYS A 34 4.68 -4.38 6.47
CA LYS A 34 4.17 -4.63 5.12
C LYS A 34 5.09 -4.06 4.04
N TRP A 35 5.64 -2.86 4.25
CA TRP A 35 6.63 -2.28 3.33
C TRP A 35 7.91 -3.10 3.28
N LEU A 36 8.41 -3.57 4.42
CA LEU A 36 9.59 -4.43 4.47
C LEU A 36 9.38 -5.74 3.73
N HIS A 37 8.21 -6.36 3.90
CA HIS A 37 7.85 -7.60 3.23
C HIS A 37 7.68 -7.42 1.71
N ALA A 38 7.11 -6.29 1.29
CA ALA A 38 6.88 -5.99 -0.12
C ALA A 38 8.19 -5.68 -0.88
N ILE A 39 9.18 -5.07 -0.21
CA ILE A 39 10.45 -4.72 -0.86
C ILE A 39 11.34 -5.98 -0.88
N PRO A 40 11.75 -6.47 -2.07
CA PRO A 40 12.47 -7.73 -2.19
C PRO A 40 13.95 -7.58 -1.82
N ARG A 41 14.23 -7.25 -0.55
CA ARG A 41 15.58 -7.00 -0.05
C ARG A 41 15.82 -7.77 1.25
N THR A 42 16.79 -8.69 1.22
CA THR A 42 17.21 -9.45 2.40
C THR A 42 17.96 -8.54 3.38
N ASP A 43 17.80 -8.82 4.68
CA ASP A 43 18.51 -8.18 5.79
C ASP A 43 18.46 -6.64 5.81
N PHE A 44 17.36 -6.06 5.32
CA PHE A 44 17.23 -4.62 5.23
C PHE A 44 16.95 -3.97 6.58
N LYS A 45 17.92 -3.18 7.08
CA LYS A 45 17.74 -2.33 8.26
C LYS A 45 17.20 -0.97 7.87
N ILE A 46 16.00 -0.64 8.33
CA ILE A 46 15.40 0.69 8.16
C ILE A 46 16.20 1.71 8.96
N THR A 47 16.56 2.81 8.32
CA THR A 47 17.14 4.01 8.95
C THR A 47 16.27 5.22 8.63
N LYS A 48 16.51 6.35 9.30
CA LYS A 48 15.85 7.64 8.98
C LYS A 48 16.01 8.08 7.51
N ASN A 49 17.06 7.61 6.85
CA ASN A 49 17.40 7.92 5.47
C ASN A 49 16.84 6.88 4.49
N SER A 50 16.24 5.79 4.96
CA SER A 50 15.57 4.81 4.12
C SER A 50 14.31 5.42 3.52
N LYS A 51 14.29 5.57 2.20
CA LYS A 51 13.16 6.13 1.43
C LYS A 51 12.73 5.19 0.30
N VAL A 52 11.49 5.32 -0.15
CA VAL A 52 10.95 4.66 -1.35
C VAL A 52 10.42 5.74 -2.30
N CYS A 53 10.79 5.70 -3.58
CA CYS A 53 10.31 6.69 -4.54
C CYS A 53 8.92 6.37 -5.10
N GLU A 54 8.23 7.38 -5.63
CA GLU A 54 6.85 7.28 -6.11
C GLU A 54 6.63 6.24 -7.22
N LYS A 55 7.69 5.87 -7.96
CA LYS A 55 7.63 4.83 -9.01
C LYS A 55 7.20 3.45 -8.50
N HIS A 56 7.26 3.22 -7.19
CA HIS A 56 6.85 1.96 -6.56
C HIS A 56 5.41 1.95 -6.07
N PHE A 57 4.68 3.05 -6.25
CA PHE A 57 3.28 3.21 -5.90
C PHE A 57 2.46 3.48 -7.16
N LYS A 58 1.14 3.24 -7.10
CA LYS A 58 0.26 3.64 -8.20
C LYS A 58 0.08 5.16 -8.16
N ASP A 59 -0.10 5.78 -9.33
CA ASP A 59 -0.29 7.23 -9.39
C ASP A 59 -1.53 7.68 -8.60
N SER A 60 -2.58 6.85 -8.59
CA SER A 60 -3.80 7.05 -7.80
C SER A 60 -3.59 7.00 -6.28
N GLU A 61 -2.46 6.48 -5.81
CA GLU A 61 -2.11 6.36 -4.38
C GLU A 61 -1.26 7.54 -3.90
N VAL A 62 -0.75 8.36 -4.82
CA VAL A 62 0.07 9.53 -4.54
C VAL A 62 -0.81 10.79 -4.53
N LEU A 63 -1.01 11.36 -3.35
CA LEU A 63 -1.72 12.60 -3.13
C LEU A 63 -0.83 13.79 -3.48
N ARG A 64 -1.10 14.43 -4.63
CA ARG A 64 -0.41 15.65 -5.09
C ARG A 64 -1.19 16.93 -4.83
N ASN A 65 -2.50 16.84 -4.60
CA ASN A 65 -3.36 17.97 -4.32
C ASN A 65 -4.01 17.81 -2.94
N SER A 66 -4.20 18.92 -2.25
CA SER A 66 -5.00 19.03 -1.03
C SER A 66 -6.37 19.54 -1.40
N THR A 67 -7.41 18.78 -1.06
CA THR A 67 -8.81 19.17 -1.25
C THR A 67 -9.37 19.73 0.05
N PHE A 68 -10.06 20.87 -0.03
CA PHE A 68 -10.80 21.47 1.07
C PHE A 68 -12.25 21.69 0.61
N TYR A 69 -13.20 21.17 1.38
CA TYR A 69 -14.61 21.37 1.11
C TYR A 69 -15.12 22.60 1.83
N ASN A 70 -15.74 23.53 1.10
CA ASN A 70 -16.35 24.73 1.65
C ASN A 70 -17.86 24.52 1.81
N GLU A 71 -18.30 24.33 3.05
CA GLU A 71 -19.72 24.12 3.37
C GLU A 71 -20.62 25.30 2.99
N LYS A 72 -20.09 26.52 2.93
CA LYS A 72 -20.88 27.73 2.62
C LYS A 72 -21.16 27.90 1.13
N THR A 73 -20.23 27.46 0.27
CA THR A 73 -20.38 27.58 -1.19
C THR A 73 -20.76 26.26 -1.85
N GLY A 74 -20.63 25.14 -1.14
CA GLY A 74 -20.83 23.79 -1.70
C GLY A 74 -19.70 23.36 -2.65
N GLU A 75 -18.61 24.12 -2.71
CA GLU A 75 -17.51 23.89 -3.65
C GLU A 75 -16.36 23.14 -2.98
N THR A 76 -15.75 22.23 -3.74
CA THR A 76 -14.48 21.60 -3.37
C THR A 76 -13.33 22.34 -4.03
N ILE A 77 -12.50 22.99 -3.21
CA ILE A 77 -11.31 23.68 -3.69
C ILE A 77 -10.13 22.71 -3.62
N SER A 78 -9.37 22.61 -4.70
CA SER A 78 -8.17 21.77 -4.80
C SER A 78 -6.94 22.63 -5.05
N ALA A 79 -5.90 22.46 -4.23
CA ALA A 79 -4.62 23.15 -4.38
C ALA A 79 -3.44 22.17 -4.44
N PRO A 80 -2.42 22.41 -5.29
CA PRO A 80 -1.25 21.55 -5.40
C PRO A 80 -0.38 21.59 -4.14
N MET A 81 0.14 20.44 -3.74
CA MET A 81 0.99 20.28 -2.56
C MET A 81 2.47 20.45 -2.93
N LYS A 82 3.24 21.19 -2.11
CA LYS A 82 4.69 21.30 -2.26
C LYS A 82 5.43 19.96 -2.14
N ARG A 83 4.89 19.06 -1.31
CA ARG A 83 5.41 17.70 -1.10
C ARG A 83 4.26 16.71 -1.20
N PRO A 84 4.27 15.81 -2.19
CA PRO A 84 3.28 14.75 -2.29
C PRO A 84 3.26 13.88 -1.02
N LYS A 85 2.11 13.28 -0.74
CA LYS A 85 1.93 12.28 0.33
C LYS A 85 1.37 10.99 -0.26
N LEU A 86 1.48 9.89 0.47
CA LEU A 86 0.77 8.66 0.12
C LEU A 86 -0.60 8.66 0.80
N LYS A 87 -1.58 7.99 0.19
CA LYS A 87 -2.81 7.62 0.88
C LYS A 87 -2.50 6.71 2.07
N GLU A 88 -3.43 6.64 3.00
CA GLU A 88 -3.30 5.77 4.16
C GLU A 88 -3.21 4.30 3.76
N ASN A 89 -2.41 3.53 4.51
CA ASN A 89 -2.27 2.07 4.36
C ASN A 89 -1.74 1.58 3.00
N VAL A 90 -1.21 2.46 2.16
CA VAL A 90 -0.60 2.09 0.88
C VAL A 90 0.73 1.36 1.09
N VAL A 91 0.98 0.35 0.27
CA VAL A 91 2.23 -0.44 0.25
C VAL A 91 2.87 -0.37 -1.13
N PRO A 92 4.22 -0.36 -1.25
CA PRO A 92 4.88 -0.38 -2.54
C PRO A 92 4.56 -1.71 -3.25
N SER A 93 4.12 -1.64 -4.49
CA SER A 93 3.66 -2.81 -5.26
C SER A 93 4.26 -2.90 -6.66
N THR A 94 4.86 -1.83 -7.17
CA THR A 94 5.44 -1.78 -8.51
C THR A 94 6.95 -1.97 -8.45
N PHE A 95 7.47 -3.07 -8.97
CA PHE A 95 8.90 -3.39 -8.97
C PHE A 95 9.40 -3.71 -10.40
N PRO A 96 9.64 -2.68 -11.23
CA PRO A 96 10.10 -2.90 -12.60
C PRO A 96 11.52 -3.49 -12.56
N GLY A 97 11.66 -4.73 -13.03
CA GLY A 97 12.94 -5.46 -13.05
C GLY A 97 13.03 -6.67 -12.11
N CYS A 98 12.00 -6.95 -11.30
CA CYS A 98 11.90 -8.23 -10.60
C CYS A 98 11.29 -9.28 -11.54
N PRO A 99 11.89 -10.48 -11.66
CA PRO A 99 11.27 -11.58 -12.38
C PRO A 99 9.87 -11.88 -11.85
N SER A 100 8.92 -12.25 -12.72
CA SER A 100 7.51 -12.48 -12.36
C SER A 100 7.33 -13.46 -11.19
N TYR A 101 8.26 -14.40 -11.02
CA TYR A 101 8.25 -15.37 -9.91
C TYR A 101 8.54 -14.73 -8.53
N MET A 102 9.25 -13.59 -8.49
CA MET A 102 9.48 -12.81 -7.27
C MET A 102 8.37 -11.79 -7.02
N SER A 103 7.64 -11.41 -8.07
CA SER A 103 6.44 -10.60 -7.98
C SER A 103 5.19 -11.43 -7.73
N SER A 104 5.30 -12.58 -7.05
CA SER A 104 4.12 -13.30 -6.61
C SER A 104 3.32 -12.33 -5.77
N SER A 105 2.29 -11.72 -6.37
CA SER A 105 1.17 -11.20 -5.64
C SER A 105 0.78 -12.38 -4.77
N SER A 106 1.12 -12.30 -3.48
CA SER A 106 0.54 -13.16 -2.48
C SER A 106 -0.93 -12.85 -2.61
N ALA A 107 -1.62 -13.58 -3.50
CA ALA A 107 -3.07 -13.63 -3.53
C ALA A 107 -3.40 -13.82 -2.05
N ILE A 108 -4.11 -12.84 -1.48
CA ILE A 108 -4.32 -12.75 -0.04
C ILE A 108 -5.01 -14.06 0.32
N ARG A 109 -4.23 -15.04 0.74
CA ARG A 109 -4.73 -16.37 0.99
C ARG A 109 -5.45 -16.22 2.31
N GLU A 110 -6.76 -16.43 2.27
CA GLU A 110 -7.57 -16.50 3.48
C GLU A 110 -6.85 -17.44 4.47
N SER A 111 -6.63 -16.96 5.69
CA SER A 111 -5.98 -17.78 6.71
C SER A 111 -6.84 -19.03 6.94
N PRO A 112 -6.25 -20.18 7.29
CA PRO A 112 -7.03 -21.37 7.59
C PRO A 112 -8.11 -21.14 8.66
N SER A 113 -7.87 -20.22 9.60
CA SER A 113 -8.83 -19.84 10.65
C SER A 113 -10.03 -19.10 10.09
N ASN A 114 -9.81 -18.07 9.27
CA ASN A 114 -10.89 -17.27 8.68
C ASN A 114 -11.74 -18.14 7.74
N LYS A 115 -11.08 -19.02 6.97
CA LYS A 115 -11.77 -19.96 6.08
C LYS A 115 -12.70 -20.91 6.86
N ARG A 116 -12.27 -21.41 8.02
CA ARG A 116 -13.11 -22.28 8.87
C ARG A 116 -14.33 -21.53 9.39
N GLN A 117 -14.13 -20.34 9.96
CA GLN A 117 -15.23 -19.52 10.50
C GLN A 117 -16.29 -19.19 9.44
N ARG A 118 -15.87 -18.88 8.21
CA ARG A 118 -16.80 -18.61 7.12
C ARG A 118 -17.64 -19.84 6.76
N LEU A 119 -17.01 -21.02 6.67
CA LEU A 119 -17.72 -22.27 6.36
C LEU A 119 -18.69 -22.68 7.49
N GLU A 120 -18.28 -22.48 8.74
CA GLU A 120 -19.16 -22.70 9.90
C GLU A 120 -20.38 -21.77 9.87
N GLN A 121 -20.17 -20.48 9.55
CA GLN A 121 -21.25 -19.51 9.41
C GLN A 121 -22.20 -19.89 8.26
N GLU A 122 -21.67 -20.24 7.08
CA GLU A 122 -22.47 -20.70 5.94
C GLU A 122 -23.32 -21.92 6.31
N GLN A 123 -22.78 -22.86 7.10
CA GLN A 123 -23.50 -24.04 7.54
C GLN A 123 -24.60 -23.72 8.56
N ILE A 124 -24.38 -22.75 9.45
CA ILE A 124 -25.40 -22.24 10.38
C ILE A 124 -26.53 -21.57 9.60
N ASP A 125 -26.19 -20.71 8.64
CA ASP A 125 -27.17 -19.94 7.85
C ASP A 125 -28.09 -20.89 7.05
N LEU A 126 -27.52 -21.93 6.43
CA LEU A 126 -28.29 -22.97 5.73
C LEU A 126 -29.25 -23.71 6.66
N ALA A 127 -28.81 -24.10 7.86
CA ALA A 127 -29.66 -24.80 8.82
C ALA A 127 -30.81 -23.92 9.33
N VAL A 128 -30.57 -22.62 9.49
CA VAL A 128 -31.60 -21.64 9.86
C VAL A 128 -32.64 -21.49 8.73
N GLU A 129 -32.20 -21.39 7.49
CA GLU A 129 -33.09 -21.29 6.32
C GLU A 129 -33.95 -22.56 6.16
N GLU A 130 -33.36 -23.74 6.29
CA GLU A 130 -34.10 -25.01 6.28
C GLU A 130 -35.14 -25.07 7.40
N SER A 131 -34.80 -24.60 8.61
CA SER A 131 -35.72 -24.58 9.74
C SER A 131 -36.89 -23.60 9.53
N MET A 132 -36.64 -22.48 8.86
CA MET A 132 -37.67 -21.50 8.51
C MET A 132 -38.61 -22.02 7.42
N ASN A 133 -38.12 -22.86 6.51
CA ASN A 133 -38.90 -23.43 5.41
C ASN A 133 -39.67 -24.71 5.79
N MET A 134 -39.46 -25.24 7.00
CA MET A 134 -40.15 -26.44 7.52
C MET A 134 -41.34 -26.10 8.45
N ASN A 135 -41.70 -24.81 8.60
CA ASN A 135 -42.90 -24.31 9.27
C ASN A 135 -43.86 -23.65 8.28
#